data_AF-A0A0G0XLA2-F1
#
_entry.id   AF-A0A0G0XLA2-F1
#
_cell.length_a   1.000
_cell.length_b   1.000
_cell.length_c   1.000
_cell.angle_alpha   90.00
_cell.angle_beta   90.00
_cell.angle_gamma   90.00
#
_symmetry.space_group_name_H-M   'P 1'
#
loop_
_entity.id
_entity.type
_entity.pdbx_description
1 polymer ?
#
loop_
_entity_poly.entity_id
_entity_poly.type
_entity_poly.pdbx_seq_one_letter_code
_entity_poly.pdbx_strand_id
1 'polypeptide(L)'
;VPQVFLPKYGWAHQEDGKKYPKGEMSFRQTIHGQSRSDRGFKVVIDRKERKILISFDAKSADLRHKAWVESVKRRVGVKELDPQPYWGFDDLEHKAGTKLLNAFYVQAEVKIVRKKEFYHYTKVMMLQKFSFEGFLKALDEGKILVDFDARTGHNHGTKFRMRQDALPMLYEKQTVIL
;
A
#
# COMPACT_ATOMS: atom_id res chain seq x y z
N VAL A 1 10.66 8.53 -13.13
CA VAL A 1 9.61 7.67 -13.75
C VAL A 1 9.69 6.28 -13.12
N PRO A 2 8.57 5.58 -12.82
CA PRO A 2 8.63 4.23 -12.27
C PRO A 2 9.32 3.28 -13.24
N GLN A 3 10.44 2.66 -12.84
CA GLN A 3 11.28 1.86 -13.74
C GLN A 3 10.95 0.37 -13.75
N VAL A 4 10.36 -0.15 -12.67
CA VAL A 4 10.18 -1.59 -12.47
C VAL A 4 8.73 -1.99 -12.63
N PHE A 5 7.87 -1.64 -11.67
CA PHE A 5 6.53 -2.23 -11.58
C PHE A 5 5.62 -1.91 -12.77
N LEU A 6 5.42 -0.65 -13.11
CA LEU A 6 4.52 -0.29 -14.20
C LEU A 6 5.02 -0.80 -15.57
N PRO A 7 6.29 -0.60 -15.97
CA PRO A 7 6.76 -1.07 -17.28
C PRO A 7 6.80 -2.60 -17.41
N LYS A 8 7.19 -3.31 -16.34
CA LYS A 8 7.41 -4.76 -16.38
C LYS A 8 6.18 -5.57 -15.99
N TYR A 9 5.40 -5.08 -15.03
CA TYR A 9 4.29 -5.80 -14.40
C TYR A 9 2.93 -5.12 -14.57
N GLY A 10 2.85 -3.98 -15.24
CA GLY A 10 1.57 -3.31 -15.51
C GLY A 10 0.65 -4.07 -16.49
N TRP A 11 -0.59 -3.60 -16.57
CA TRP A 11 -1.60 -4.04 -17.53
C TRP A 11 -2.33 -2.82 -18.12
N ALA A 12 -3.10 -3.01 -19.20
CA ALA A 12 -3.87 -1.93 -19.80
C ALA A 12 -4.85 -1.32 -18.80
N HIS A 13 -4.92 0.01 -18.75
CA HIS A 13 -5.87 0.72 -17.90
C HIS A 13 -7.30 0.49 -18.41
N GLN A 14 -8.29 0.38 -17.51
CA GLN A 14 -9.69 0.10 -17.89
C GLN A 14 -10.31 1.17 -18.80
N GLU A 15 -9.82 2.41 -18.65
CA GLU A 15 -10.16 3.59 -19.44
C GLU A 15 -9.13 3.92 -20.55
N ASP A 16 -8.27 2.97 -20.92
CA ASP A 16 -7.34 3.12 -22.05
C ASP A 16 -8.08 3.34 -23.38
N GLY A 17 -7.64 4.34 -24.15
CA GLY A 17 -8.30 4.77 -25.38
C GLY A 17 -9.69 5.41 -25.20
N LYS A 18 -10.14 5.58 -23.95
CA LYS A 18 -11.40 6.26 -23.59
C LYS A 18 -11.07 7.60 -22.93
N LYS A 19 -11.04 7.63 -21.60
CA LYS A 19 -10.64 8.81 -20.82
C LYS A 19 -9.16 9.15 -20.99
N TYR A 20 -8.33 8.15 -21.28
CA TYR A 20 -6.88 8.30 -21.46
C TYR A 20 -6.45 7.98 -22.89
N PRO A 21 -5.31 8.51 -23.36
CA PRO A 21 -4.74 8.14 -24.65
C PRO A 21 -4.50 6.64 -24.77
N LYS A 22 -4.57 6.13 -26.01
CA LYS A 22 -4.31 4.72 -26.31
C LYS A 22 -2.91 4.31 -25.86
N GLY A 23 -2.79 3.18 -25.16
CA GLY A 23 -1.55 2.72 -24.54
C GLY A 23 -1.40 3.12 -23.06
N GLU A 24 -2.46 3.62 -22.40
CA GLU A 24 -2.45 3.88 -20.96
C GLU A 24 -2.33 2.55 -20.20
N MET A 25 -1.29 2.43 -19.39
CA MET A 25 -1.01 1.28 -18.54
C MET A 25 -1.29 1.62 -17.08
N SER A 26 -1.54 0.60 -16.28
CA SER A 26 -1.78 0.71 -14.84
C SER A 26 -0.98 -0.36 -14.09
N PHE A 27 -0.47 0.04 -12.93
CA PHE A 27 -0.02 -0.87 -11.88
C PHE A 27 -0.62 -0.37 -10.58
N ARG A 28 -1.78 -0.92 -10.25
CA ARG A 28 -2.53 -0.59 -9.05
C ARG A 28 -2.74 -1.83 -8.20
N GLN A 29 -2.12 -1.87 -7.04
CA GLN A 29 -2.22 -3.01 -6.14
C GLN A 29 -2.14 -2.57 -4.70
N THR A 30 -3.01 -3.14 -3.87
CA THR A 30 -2.93 -3.03 -2.41
C THR A 30 -2.55 -4.41 -1.88
N ILE A 31 -1.36 -4.52 -1.26
CA ILE A 31 -0.77 -5.79 -0.81
C ILE A 31 -0.40 -5.74 0.68
N HIS A 32 -0.26 -6.90 1.33
CA HIS A 32 0.05 -7.00 2.77
C HIS A 32 0.99 -8.17 3.09
N GLY A 33 1.34 -8.34 4.37
CA GLY A 33 2.33 -9.32 4.85
C GLY A 33 1.84 -10.75 5.05
N GLN A 34 0.53 -11.01 5.00
CA GLN A 34 -0.01 -12.34 5.34
C GLN A 34 -0.08 -13.27 4.12
N SER A 35 -0.64 -12.80 3.02
CA SER A 35 -0.85 -13.60 1.80
C SER A 35 -0.39 -12.85 0.55
N ARG A 36 -0.29 -13.57 -0.56
CA ARG A 36 -0.07 -12.97 -1.88
C ARG A 36 -1.38 -12.39 -2.42
N SER A 37 -1.27 -11.33 -3.24
CA SER A 37 -2.38 -10.78 -3.99
C SER A 37 -2.85 -11.73 -5.10
N ASP A 38 -3.97 -11.41 -5.74
CA ASP A 38 -4.46 -12.14 -6.92
C ASP A 38 -3.48 -12.10 -8.10
N ARG A 39 -2.51 -11.19 -8.10
CA ARG A 39 -1.42 -11.09 -9.07
C ARG A 39 -0.08 -11.59 -8.51
N GLY A 40 -0.08 -12.24 -7.36
CA GLY A 40 1.08 -12.93 -6.80
C GLY A 40 2.09 -12.05 -6.06
N PHE A 41 1.72 -10.81 -5.73
CA PHE A 41 2.59 -9.88 -5.00
C PHE A 41 2.35 -9.94 -3.49
N LYS A 42 3.40 -9.80 -2.69
CA LYS A 42 3.32 -9.81 -1.23
C LYS A 42 4.35 -8.88 -0.60
N VAL A 43 4.02 -8.32 0.56
CA VAL A 43 4.99 -7.60 1.41
C VAL A 43 5.73 -8.63 2.28
N VAL A 44 7.05 -8.53 2.35
CA VAL A 44 7.88 -9.35 3.24
C VAL A 44 8.66 -8.44 4.17
N ILE A 45 8.64 -8.76 5.45
CA ILE A 45 9.38 -8.04 6.48
C ILE A 45 10.61 -8.89 6.81
N ASP A 46 11.76 -8.45 6.32
CA ASP A 46 13.04 -9.08 6.58
C ASP A 46 13.68 -8.40 7.80
N ARG A 47 13.42 -8.98 8.97
CA ARG A 47 13.95 -8.45 10.24
C ARG A 47 15.46 -8.64 10.37
N LYS A 48 16.04 -9.62 9.69
CA LYS A 48 17.48 -9.89 9.73
C LYS A 48 18.24 -8.80 8.97
N GLU A 49 17.80 -8.49 7.76
CA GLU A 49 18.40 -7.45 6.93
C GLU A 49 17.77 -6.06 7.15
N ARG A 50 16.90 -5.93 8.17
CA ARG A 50 16.21 -4.69 8.55
C ARG A 50 15.58 -3.96 7.37
N LYS A 51 14.75 -4.66 6.59
CA LYS A 51 14.09 -4.08 5.41
C LYS A 51 12.71 -4.67 5.16
N ILE A 52 11.86 -3.89 4.49
CA ILE A 52 10.56 -4.31 3.97
C ILE A 52 10.70 -4.41 2.47
N LEU A 53 10.39 -5.56 1.89
CA LEU A 53 10.57 -5.83 0.46
C LEU A 53 9.30 -6.36 -0.19
N ILE A 54 9.26 -6.29 -1.51
CA ILE A 54 8.15 -6.83 -2.30
C ILE A 54 8.57 -8.15 -2.93
N SER A 55 7.80 -9.21 -2.70
CA SER A 55 7.97 -10.51 -3.36
C SER A 55 6.92 -10.70 -4.45
N PHE A 56 7.31 -11.35 -5.54
CA PHE A 56 6.47 -11.77 -6.65
C PHE A 56 6.60 -13.28 -6.91
N ASP A 57 5.46 -13.95 -7.05
CA ASP A 57 5.40 -15.34 -7.49
C ASP A 57 4.27 -15.51 -8.50
N ALA A 58 4.63 -15.69 -9.77
CA ALA A 58 3.68 -15.88 -10.86
C ALA A 58 2.78 -17.12 -10.67
N LYS A 59 3.26 -18.17 -9.97
CA LYS A 59 2.49 -19.41 -9.76
C LYS A 59 1.33 -19.21 -8.80
N SER A 60 1.41 -18.19 -7.95
CA SER A 60 0.37 -17.83 -6.99
C SER A 60 -0.68 -16.87 -7.56
N ALA A 61 -0.47 -16.36 -8.77
CA ALA A 61 -1.44 -15.49 -9.42
C ALA A 61 -2.71 -16.28 -9.79
N ASP A 62 -3.86 -15.65 -9.59
CA ASP A 62 -5.16 -16.21 -9.89
C ASP A 62 -5.31 -16.49 -11.41
N LEU A 63 -5.98 -17.59 -11.76
CA LEU A 63 -6.18 -18.03 -13.14
C LEU A 63 -6.81 -16.95 -14.03
N ARG A 64 -7.63 -16.05 -13.48
CA ARG A 64 -8.23 -14.93 -14.21
C ARG A 64 -7.18 -13.99 -14.82
N HIS A 65 -5.97 -13.96 -14.25
CA HIS A 65 -4.85 -13.13 -14.71
C HIS A 65 -3.88 -13.87 -15.63
N LYS A 66 -4.21 -15.06 -16.13
CA LYS A 66 -3.33 -15.87 -17.01
C LYS A 66 -2.77 -15.07 -18.19
N ALA A 67 -3.61 -14.28 -18.87
CA ALA A 67 -3.17 -13.46 -20.00
C ALA A 67 -2.14 -12.40 -19.58
N TRP A 68 -2.31 -11.80 -18.39
CA TRP A 68 -1.35 -10.87 -17.82
C TRP A 68 -0.06 -11.58 -17.41
N VAL A 69 -0.13 -12.75 -16.77
CA VAL A 69 1.04 -13.55 -16.40
C VAL A 69 1.88 -13.92 -17.64
N GLU A 70 1.25 -14.36 -18.73
CA GLU A 70 1.95 -14.63 -20.00
C GLU A 70 2.60 -13.37 -20.58
N SER A 71 1.95 -12.22 -20.41
CA SER A 71 2.50 -10.91 -20.79
C SER A 71 3.75 -10.55 -19.97
N VAL A 72 3.71 -10.77 -18.66
CA VAL A 72 4.85 -10.57 -17.74
C VAL A 72 5.99 -11.53 -18.10
N LYS A 73 5.68 -12.81 -18.33
CA LYS A 73 6.64 -13.84 -18.73
C LYS A 73 7.43 -13.45 -19.97
N ARG A 74 6.78 -12.86 -20.98
CA ARG A 74 7.46 -12.37 -22.19
C ARG A 74 8.33 -11.12 -21.95
N ARG A 75 7.97 -10.26 -21.00
CA ARG A 75 8.72 -9.03 -20.70
C ARG A 75 9.92 -9.25 -19.80
N VAL A 76 9.76 -10.05 -18.74
CA VAL A 76 10.75 -10.17 -17.66
C VAL A 76 10.90 -11.57 -17.08
N GLY A 77 10.19 -12.55 -17.63
CA GLY A 77 10.12 -13.90 -17.06
C GLY A 77 9.15 -14.01 -15.88
N VAL A 78 9.24 -15.12 -15.14
CA VAL A 78 8.36 -15.47 -14.01
C VAL A 78 9.14 -15.80 -12.74
N LYS A 79 10.41 -15.38 -12.69
CA LYS A 79 11.24 -15.49 -11.49
C LYS A 79 10.87 -14.37 -10.51
N GLU A 80 11.41 -14.47 -9.29
CA GLU A 80 11.32 -13.39 -8.30
C GLU A 80 11.90 -12.08 -8.87
N LEU A 81 11.51 -10.95 -8.26
CA LEU A 81 11.95 -9.63 -8.67
C LEU A 81 13.46 -9.48 -8.55
N ASP A 82 14.11 -9.04 -9.63
CA ASP A 82 15.55 -8.76 -9.66
C ASP A 82 15.86 -7.45 -10.42
N PRO A 83 16.37 -6.39 -9.75
CA PRO A 83 16.52 -6.28 -8.30
C PRO A 83 15.16 -6.21 -7.59
N GLN A 84 15.13 -6.67 -6.33
CA GLN A 84 13.93 -6.65 -5.51
C GLN A 84 13.73 -5.28 -4.84
N PRO A 85 12.62 -4.55 -5.10
CA PRO A 85 12.37 -3.27 -4.45
C PRO A 85 12.18 -3.44 -2.94
N TYR A 86 12.80 -2.55 -2.16
CA TYR A 86 12.73 -2.57 -0.71
C TYR A 86 12.77 -1.15 -0.11
N TRP A 87 12.42 -1.08 1.16
CA TRP A 87 12.65 0.06 2.04
C TRP A 87 13.41 -0.41 3.28
N GLY A 88 14.51 0.26 3.63
CA GLY A 88 15.21 -0.01 4.89
C GLY A 88 14.36 0.42 6.09
N PHE A 89 14.53 -0.27 7.21
CA PHE A 89 13.83 0.07 8.45
C PHE A 89 14.17 1.49 8.89
N ASP A 90 15.44 1.87 8.88
CA ASP A 90 15.89 3.19 9.36
C ASP A 90 15.27 4.33 8.54
N ASP A 91 15.19 4.18 7.21
CA ASP A 91 14.55 5.15 6.32
C ASP A 91 13.05 5.30 6.60
N LEU A 92 12.36 4.17 6.83
CA LEU A 92 10.94 4.17 7.12
C LEU A 92 10.65 4.72 8.51
N GLU A 93 11.43 4.32 9.51
CA GLU A 93 11.33 4.79 10.88
C GLU A 93 11.56 6.30 10.94
N HIS A 94 12.60 6.80 10.27
CA HIS A 94 12.86 8.24 10.23
C HIS A 94 11.72 9.02 9.56
N LYS A 95 11.24 8.55 8.40
CA LYS A 95 10.15 9.22 7.66
C LYS A 95 8.82 9.18 8.41
N ALA A 96 8.47 8.03 8.97
CA ALA A 96 7.23 7.84 9.71
C ALA A 96 7.30 8.55 11.06
N GLY A 97 8.38 8.34 11.83
CA GLY A 97 8.58 8.93 13.16
C GLY A 97 8.61 10.45 13.14
N THR A 98 9.21 11.08 12.13
CA THR A 98 9.20 12.56 12.02
C THR A 98 7.79 13.10 11.77
N LYS A 99 7.00 12.44 10.92
CA LYS A 99 5.67 12.92 10.53
C LYS A 99 4.57 12.52 11.53
N LEU A 100 4.70 11.35 12.14
CA LEU A 100 3.65 10.69 12.91
C LEU A 100 3.97 10.66 14.41
N LEU A 101 5.02 11.32 14.89
CA LEU A 101 5.47 11.27 16.28
C LEU A 101 4.31 11.32 17.30
N ASN A 102 3.41 12.27 17.12
CA ASN A 102 2.13 12.38 17.85
C ASN A 102 1.04 12.74 16.84
N ALA A 103 -0.21 12.31 17.09
CA ALA A 103 -1.34 12.60 16.22
C ALA A 103 -2.65 12.72 17.00
N PHE A 104 -3.60 13.46 16.43
CA PHE A 104 -5.02 13.32 16.81
C PHE A 104 -5.73 12.48 15.76
N TYR A 105 -6.35 11.40 16.20
CA TYR A 105 -7.22 10.60 15.36
C TYR A 105 -8.67 11.01 15.62
N VAL A 106 -9.29 11.61 14.61
CA VAL A 106 -10.63 12.18 14.66
C VAL A 106 -11.59 11.31 13.84
N GLN A 107 -12.67 10.86 14.47
CA GLN A 107 -13.75 10.12 13.82
C GLN A 107 -14.97 11.02 13.65
N ALA A 108 -15.62 10.90 12.50
CA ALA A 108 -16.83 11.65 12.19
C ALA A 108 -17.92 10.72 11.64
N GLU A 109 -19.15 10.96 12.04
CA GLU A 109 -20.34 10.44 11.38
C GLU A 109 -20.64 11.29 10.13
N VAL A 110 -21.12 10.63 9.08
CA VAL A 110 -21.36 11.26 7.78
C VAL A 110 -22.84 11.17 7.41
N LYS A 111 -23.40 12.29 6.95
CA LYS A 111 -24.77 12.38 6.46
C LYS A 111 -24.80 13.13 5.13
N ILE A 112 -25.54 12.60 4.14
CA ILE A 112 -25.74 13.28 2.86
C ILE A 112 -27.18 13.83 2.80
N VAL A 113 -27.33 15.15 2.60
CA VAL A 113 -28.63 15.81 2.40
C VAL A 113 -28.57 16.66 1.14
N ARG A 114 -29.52 16.46 0.21
CA ARG A 114 -29.59 17.23 -1.04
C ARG A 114 -28.24 17.29 -1.78
N LYS A 115 -27.55 16.14 -1.89
CA LYS A 115 -26.22 15.98 -2.49
C LYS A 115 -25.07 16.75 -1.80
N LYS A 116 -25.28 17.27 -0.59
CA LYS A 116 -24.24 17.86 0.26
C LYS A 116 -23.90 16.91 1.38
N GLU A 117 -22.61 16.70 1.60
CA GLU A 117 -22.08 15.86 2.67
C GLU A 117 -21.85 16.70 3.93
N PHE A 118 -22.28 16.17 5.07
CA PHE A 118 -22.16 16.78 6.39
C PHE A 118 -21.40 15.83 7.30
N TYR A 119 -20.53 16.40 8.14
CA TYR A 119 -19.67 15.66 9.06
C TYR A 119 -19.98 16.09 10.49
N HIS A 120 -20.20 15.11 11.37
CA HIS A 120 -20.34 15.32 12.80
C HIS A 120 -19.19 14.61 13.50
N TYR A 121 -18.24 15.37 14.04
CA TYR A 121 -17.08 14.82 14.74
C TYR A 121 -17.51 14.26 16.09
N THR A 122 -17.43 12.93 16.25
CA THR A 122 -18.01 12.23 17.41
C THR A 122 -16.97 11.66 18.36
N LYS A 123 -15.72 11.51 17.93
CA LYS A 123 -14.65 10.97 18.78
C LYS A 123 -13.30 11.53 18.40
N VAL A 124 -12.48 11.85 19.41
CA VAL A 124 -11.10 12.31 19.22
C VAL A 124 -10.17 11.52 20.15
N MET A 125 -9.15 10.89 19.57
CA MET A 125 -8.08 10.22 20.32
C MET A 125 -6.75 10.95 20.13
N MET A 126 -6.09 11.33 21.22
CA MET A 126 -4.70 11.76 21.21
C MET A 126 -3.80 10.52 21.27
N LEU A 127 -2.97 10.40 20.25
CA LEU A 127 -2.02 9.32 20.05
C LEU A 127 -0.61 9.88 20.21
N GLN A 128 0.18 9.30 21.11
CA GLN A 128 1.48 9.83 21.48
C GLN A 128 2.57 8.77 21.38
N LYS A 129 3.75 9.22 20.95
CA LYS A 129 4.96 8.39 20.73
C LYS A 129 4.73 7.28 19.71
N PHE A 130 4.92 7.61 18.43
CA PHE A 130 4.94 6.65 17.35
C PHE A 130 5.91 5.49 17.65
N SER A 131 5.45 4.26 17.47
CA SER A 131 6.20 3.03 17.66
C SER A 131 6.46 2.35 16.32
N PHE A 132 7.73 2.30 15.90
CA PHE A 132 8.11 1.61 14.67
C PHE A 132 7.90 0.10 14.78
N GLU A 133 8.10 -0.51 15.96
CA GLU A 133 7.74 -1.91 16.18
C GLU A 133 6.22 -2.14 16.08
N GLY A 134 5.41 -1.20 16.58
CA GLY A 134 3.95 -1.21 16.35
C GLY A 134 3.60 -1.18 14.86
N PHE A 135 4.36 -0.42 14.07
CA PHE A 135 4.23 -0.37 12.61
C PHE A 135 4.61 -1.68 11.92
N LEU A 136 5.74 -2.30 12.29
CA LEU A 136 6.14 -3.60 11.76
C LEU A 136 5.13 -4.69 12.11
N LYS A 137 4.65 -4.71 13.36
CA LYS A 137 3.58 -5.62 13.79
C LYS A 137 2.30 -5.43 12.98
N ALA A 138 1.91 -4.19 12.71
CA ALA A 138 0.73 -3.89 11.90
C ALA A 138 0.86 -4.38 10.46
N LEU A 139 2.06 -4.34 9.88
CA LEU A 139 2.33 -4.91 8.55
C LEU A 139 2.29 -6.44 8.57
N ASP A 140 2.90 -7.08 9.59
CA ASP A 140 2.86 -8.54 9.80
C ASP A 140 1.40 -9.04 9.92
N GLU A 141 0.58 -8.32 10.68
CA GLU A 141 -0.84 -8.61 10.90
C GLU A 141 -1.75 -8.20 9.72
N GLY A 142 -1.19 -7.66 8.63
CA GLY A 142 -1.97 -7.20 7.48
C GLY A 142 -2.96 -6.05 7.76
N LYS A 143 -2.73 -5.33 8.86
CA LYS A 143 -3.49 -4.12 9.25
C LYS A 143 -2.97 -2.88 8.52
N ILE A 144 -1.67 -2.85 8.22
CA ILE A 144 -1.08 -1.95 7.23
C ILE A 144 -0.90 -2.70 5.91
N LEU A 145 -1.26 -2.03 4.83
CA LEU A 145 -1.12 -2.47 3.45
C LEU A 145 -0.21 -1.49 2.69
N VAL A 146 0.53 -2.02 1.72
CA VAL A 146 1.33 -1.23 0.78
C VAL A 146 0.52 -1.06 -0.49
N ASP A 147 0.25 0.18 -0.84
CA ASP A 147 -0.59 0.57 -1.97
C ASP A 147 0.27 1.20 -3.08
N PHE A 148 0.32 0.53 -4.23
CA PHE A 148 0.90 1.06 -5.45
C PHE A 148 -0.21 1.67 -6.29
N ASP A 149 0.00 2.89 -6.76
CA ASP A 149 -0.97 3.61 -7.58
C ASP A 149 -0.28 4.42 -8.67
N ALA A 150 0.05 3.71 -9.74
CA ALA A 150 0.75 4.27 -10.90
C ALA A 150 0.04 3.96 -12.21
N ARG A 151 0.16 4.89 -13.15
CA ARG A 151 -0.25 4.80 -14.56
C ARG A 151 0.77 5.51 -15.45
N THR A 152 0.71 5.30 -16.78
CA THR A 152 1.77 5.71 -17.74
C THR A 152 2.24 7.17 -17.55
N GLY A 153 1.31 8.09 -17.33
CA GLY A 153 1.64 9.51 -17.13
C GLY A 153 1.63 10.01 -15.69
N HIS A 154 1.36 9.18 -14.68
CA HIS A 154 1.14 9.65 -13.32
C HIS A 154 1.40 8.60 -12.25
N ASN A 155 2.13 8.97 -11.20
CA ASN A 155 2.38 8.11 -10.04
C ASN A 155 2.00 8.87 -8.77
N HIS A 156 1.01 8.37 -8.02
CA HIS A 156 0.57 8.97 -6.76
C HIS A 156 1.52 8.71 -5.58
N GLY A 157 2.61 7.98 -5.82
CA GLY A 157 3.52 7.49 -4.78
C GLY A 157 3.00 6.22 -4.13
N THR A 158 3.94 5.41 -3.64
CA THR A 158 3.61 4.25 -2.80
C THR A 158 3.11 4.74 -1.45
N LYS A 159 2.00 4.17 -0.97
CA LYS A 159 1.37 4.56 0.29
C LYS A 159 1.34 3.39 1.25
N PHE A 160 1.65 3.65 2.51
CA PHE A 160 1.28 2.74 3.60
C PHE A 160 -0.12 3.13 4.06
N ARG A 161 -1.10 2.28 3.76
CA ARG A 161 -2.51 2.47 4.13
C ARG A 161 -2.83 1.54 5.27
N MET A 162 -3.75 1.93 6.14
CA MET A 162 -4.16 1.10 7.26
C MET A 162 -5.66 0.91 7.30
N ARG A 163 -6.10 -0.17 7.95
CA ARG A 163 -7.49 -0.34 8.34
C ARG A 163 -7.87 0.76 9.34
N GLN A 164 -9.12 1.21 9.29
CA GLN A 164 -9.56 2.46 9.93
C GLN A 164 -9.31 2.48 11.45
N ASP A 165 -9.44 1.34 12.11
CA ASP A 165 -9.27 1.15 13.55
C ASP A 165 -7.84 0.81 13.98
N ALA A 166 -6.90 0.68 13.04
CA ALA A 166 -5.55 0.23 13.33
C ALA A 166 -4.63 1.37 13.80
N LEU A 167 -4.92 2.64 13.48
CA LEU A 167 -4.01 3.77 13.77
C LEU A 167 -3.50 3.81 15.22
N PRO A 168 -4.35 3.61 16.26
CA PRO A 168 -3.88 3.66 17.64
C PRO A 168 -2.81 2.61 17.99
N MET A 169 -2.76 1.48 17.28
CA MET A 169 -1.76 0.43 17.53
C MET A 169 -0.32 0.87 17.24
N LEU A 170 -0.16 1.98 16.50
CA LEU A 170 1.11 2.54 16.09
C LEU A 170 1.71 3.47 17.15
N TYR A 171 1.10 3.55 18.32
CA TYR A 171 1.44 4.52 19.37
C TYR A 171 1.50 3.86 20.75
N GLU A 172 2.46 4.29 21.56
CA GLU A 172 2.63 3.79 22.92
C GLU A 172 1.53 4.27 23.88
N LYS A 173 0.98 5.46 23.64
CA LYS A 173 -0.07 6.04 24.50
C LYS A 173 -1.26 6.53 23.68
N GLN A 174 -2.45 6.20 24.18
CA GLN A 174 -3.73 6.51 23.56
C GLN A 174 -4.64 7.13 24.62
N THR A 175 -5.19 8.31 24.35
CA THR A 175 -6.11 9.00 25.25
C THR A 175 -7.34 9.45 24.47
N VAL A 176 -8.53 8.99 24.85
CA VAL A 176 -9.79 9.51 24.30
C VAL A 176 -10.07 10.85 24.96
N ILE A 177 -10.32 11.90 24.16
CA ILE A 177 -10.55 13.27 24.64
C ILE A 177 -12.00 13.70 24.43
N LEU A 178 -12.61 13.22 23.35
CA LEU A 178 -14.02 13.35 23.03
C LEU A 178 -14.55 11.97 22.67
#